data_AF-A0A443KA11-F1
#
_entry.id   AF-A0A443KA11-F1
#
_cell.length_a   1.000
_cell.length_b   1.000
_cell.length_c   1.000
_cell.angle_alpha   90.00
_cell.angle_beta   90.00
_cell.angle_gamma   90.00
#
_symmetry.space_group_name_H-M   'P 1'
#
loop_
_entity.id
_entity.type
_entity.pdbx_description
1 polymer ?
#
loop_
_entity_poly.entity_id
_entity_poly.type
_entity_poly.pdbx_seq_one_letter_code
_entity_poly.pdbx_strand_id
1 'polypeptide(L)'
;MLIDWKMVEDLHADIGTADFAEVVMLFLSEVEDVLNPITPGPLSSEELHFLKGSALNLGFVGLAGLCRDADAPDARMRRAMLQDTFVQSRNEFLARVGHYLRAVPAGEPVRSGTPPGFHLP
;
A
#
# COMPACT_ATOMS: atom_id res chain seq x y z
N MET A 1 12.90 -2.22 -13.10
CA MET A 1 11.90 -1.12 -12.99
C MET A 1 11.50 -1.02 -11.52
N LEU A 2 11.08 0.15 -11.03
CA LEU A 2 10.68 0.34 -9.63
C LEU A 2 9.30 -0.27 -9.35
N ILE A 3 8.40 -0.19 -10.33
CA ILE A 3 7.02 -0.71 -10.28
C ILE A 3 6.80 -1.67 -11.46
N ASP A 4 6.15 -2.79 -11.17
CA ASP A 4 5.57 -3.69 -12.17
C ASP A 4 4.11 -3.28 -12.42
N TRP A 5 3.92 -2.47 -13.47
CA TRP A 5 2.61 -1.93 -13.81
C TRP A 5 1.62 -2.98 -14.30
N LYS A 6 2.10 -4.09 -14.86
CA LYS A 6 1.21 -5.16 -15.27
C LYS A 6 0.55 -5.79 -14.04
N MET A 7 1.32 -6.01 -12.98
CA MET A 7 0.79 -6.52 -11.72
C MET A 7 -0.24 -5.57 -11.09
N VAL A 8 0.01 -4.25 -11.17
CA VAL A 8 -0.93 -3.23 -10.69
C VAL A 8 -2.25 -3.27 -11.46
N GLU A 9 -2.17 -3.33 -12.79
CA GLU A 9 -3.33 -3.36 -13.68
C GLU A 9 -4.13 -4.66 -13.54
N ASP A 10 -3.44 -5.80 -13.45
CA ASP A 10 -4.06 -7.11 -13.24
C ASP A 10 -4.80 -7.13 -11.87
N LEU A 11 -4.16 -6.63 -10.80
CA LEU A 11 -4.82 -6.54 -9.49
C LEU A 11 -6.05 -5.63 -9.52
N HIS A 12 -5.96 -4.44 -10.13
CA HIS A 12 -7.09 -3.53 -10.25
C HIS A 12 -8.25 -4.17 -11.03
N ALA A 13 -7.95 -4.91 -12.10
CA ALA A 13 -8.95 -5.63 -12.89
C ALA A 13 -9.63 -6.75 -12.08
N ASP A 14 -8.89 -7.43 -11.21
CA ASP A 14 -9.39 -8.56 -10.42
C ASP A 14 -10.30 -8.14 -9.25
N ILE A 15 -9.95 -7.08 -8.53
CA ILE A 15 -10.68 -6.65 -7.31
C ILE A 15 -11.57 -5.42 -7.54
N GLY A 16 -11.41 -4.72 -8.66
CA GLY A 16 -12.17 -3.52 -8.96
C GLY A 16 -11.74 -2.28 -8.17
N THR A 17 -12.32 -1.13 -8.53
CA THR A 17 -11.83 0.18 -8.09
C THR A 17 -11.96 0.45 -6.59
N ALA A 18 -13.07 0.04 -5.95
CA ALA A 18 -13.30 0.31 -4.53
C ALA A 18 -12.30 -0.44 -3.65
N ASP A 19 -12.20 -1.76 -3.85
CA ASP A 19 -11.28 -2.61 -3.07
C ASP A 19 -9.82 -2.27 -3.39
N PHE A 20 -9.51 -1.95 -4.65
CA PHE A 20 -8.16 -1.50 -5.02
C PHE A 20 -7.75 -0.22 -4.28
N ALA A 21 -8.65 0.75 -4.14
CA ALA A 21 -8.35 1.96 -3.39
C ALA A 21 -8.07 1.66 -1.91
N GLU A 22 -8.82 0.75 -1.29
CA GLU A 22 -8.57 0.31 0.09
C GLU A 22 -7.20 -0.37 0.24
N VAL A 23 -6.88 -1.31 -0.65
CA VAL A 23 -5.58 -1.99 -0.65
C VAL A 23 -4.43 -1.00 -0.82
N VAL A 24 -4.57 -0.02 -1.72
CA VAL A 24 -3.57 1.04 -1.91
C VAL A 24 -3.38 1.86 -0.65
N MET A 25 -4.47 2.31 0.00
CA MET A 25 -4.38 3.12 1.21
C MET A 25 -3.72 2.36 2.36
N LEU A 26 -4.11 1.09 2.56
CA LEU A 26 -3.56 0.25 3.61
C LEU A 26 -2.06 0.02 3.39
N PHE A 27 -1.67 -0.38 2.18
CA PHE A 27 -0.26 -0.57 1.83
C PHE A 27 0.58 0.69 2.08
N LEU A 28 0.11 1.85 1.61
CA LEU A 28 0.88 3.10 1.74
C LEU A 28 1.05 3.48 3.21
N SER A 29 -0.01 3.35 4.01
CA SER A 29 0.04 3.62 5.45
C SER A 29 1.02 2.68 6.15
N GLU A 30 0.90 1.38 5.94
CA GLU A 30 1.71 0.38 6.63
C GLU A 30 3.20 0.48 6.29
N VAL A 31 3.53 0.69 5.02
CA VAL A 31 4.93 0.86 4.60
C VAL A 31 5.50 2.17 5.14
N GLU A 32 4.72 3.24 5.18
CA GLU A 32 5.14 4.52 5.74
C GLU A 32 5.39 4.42 7.26
N ASP A 33 4.52 3.71 8.00
CA ASP A 33 4.68 3.47 9.43
C ASP A 33 5.98 2.71 9.77
N VAL A 34 6.32 1.69 8.97
CA VAL A 34 7.55 0.90 9.17
C VAL A 34 8.80 1.71 8.80
N LEU A 35 8.75 2.46 7.70
CA LEU A 35 9.91 3.21 7.21
C LEU A 35 10.18 4.49 8.02
N ASN A 36 9.15 5.13 8.57
CA ASN A 36 9.23 6.44 9.26
C ASN A 36 8.75 6.39 10.72
N PRO A 37 9.29 5.52 11.58
CA PRO A 37 8.90 5.45 12.98
C PRO A 37 9.40 6.68 13.74
N ILE A 38 8.74 6.99 14.86
CA ILE A 38 9.09 8.11 15.76
C ILE A 38 10.57 8.05 16.18
N THR A 39 11.11 6.85 16.43
CA THR A 39 12.51 6.62 16.78
C THR A 39 13.15 5.70 15.74
N PRO A 40 13.87 6.23 14.74
CA PRO A 40 14.43 5.43 13.66
C PRO A 40 15.64 4.60 14.11
N GLY A 41 15.62 3.31 13.77
CA GLY A 41 16.72 2.36 13.99
C GLY A 41 16.88 1.39 12.80
N PRO A 42 17.80 0.42 12.85
CA PRO A 42 17.84 -0.66 11.86
C PRO A 42 16.49 -1.36 11.70
N LEU A 43 16.15 -1.79 10.48
CA LEU A 43 14.99 -2.67 10.27
C LEU A 43 15.36 -4.10 10.68
N SER A 44 14.48 -4.73 11.44
CA SER A 44 14.52 -6.15 11.78
C SER A 44 14.24 -7.04 10.55
N SER A 45 14.55 -8.32 10.67
CA SER A 45 14.22 -9.29 9.61
C SER A 45 12.71 -9.42 9.38
N GLU A 46 11.90 -9.24 10.42
CA GLU A 46 10.44 -9.30 10.31
C GLU A 46 9.90 -8.09 9.57
N GLU A 47 10.38 -6.88 9.89
CA GLU A 47 10.02 -5.66 9.14
C GLU A 47 10.45 -5.74 7.68
N LEU A 48 11.64 -6.25 7.38
CA LEU A 48 12.09 -6.44 5.99
C LEU A 48 11.22 -7.49 5.25
N HIS A 49 10.80 -8.55 5.93
CA HIS A 49 9.91 -9.57 5.35
C HIS A 49 8.53 -8.98 5.08
N PHE A 50 8.00 -8.21 6.03
CA PHE A 50 6.73 -7.50 5.90
C PHE A 50 6.77 -6.53 4.72
N LEU A 51 7.73 -5.61 4.69
CA LEU A 51 7.90 -4.64 3.60
C LEU A 51 7.98 -5.31 2.23
N LYS A 52 8.71 -6.42 2.13
CA LYS A 52 8.81 -7.20 0.90
C LYS A 52 7.45 -7.75 0.48
N GLY A 53 6.71 -8.37 1.41
CA GLY A 53 5.39 -8.94 1.15
C GLY A 53 4.41 -7.87 0.68
N SER A 54 4.32 -6.76 1.42
CA SER A 54 3.45 -5.63 1.09
C SER A 54 3.82 -5.02 -0.26
N ALA A 55 5.12 -4.84 -0.54
CA ALA A 55 5.60 -4.30 -1.82
C ALA A 55 5.23 -5.18 -3.00
N LEU A 56 5.38 -6.51 -2.86
CA LEU A 56 5.01 -7.43 -3.94
C LEU A 56 3.52 -7.42 -4.19
N ASN A 57 2.65 -7.21 -3.20
CA ASN A 57 1.20 -7.21 -3.39
C ASN A 57 0.71 -6.14 -4.37
N LEU A 58 1.39 -4.98 -4.44
CA LEU A 58 1.06 -3.88 -5.36
C LEU A 58 2.09 -3.67 -6.48
N GLY A 59 3.00 -4.62 -6.68
CA GLY A 59 3.99 -4.54 -7.76
C GLY A 59 5.14 -3.56 -7.51
N PHE A 60 5.43 -3.12 -6.28
CA PHE A 60 6.60 -2.29 -5.93
C PHE A 60 7.90 -3.13 -5.93
N VAL A 61 8.23 -3.71 -7.07
CA VAL A 61 9.33 -4.70 -7.23
C VAL A 61 10.71 -4.12 -6.92
N GLY A 62 10.92 -2.82 -7.09
CA GLY A 62 12.16 -2.14 -6.68
C GLY A 62 12.35 -2.13 -5.16
N LEU A 63 11.29 -1.80 -4.42
CA LEU A 63 11.27 -1.83 -2.95
C LEU A 63 11.44 -3.25 -2.43
N ALA A 64 10.73 -4.22 -3.01
CA ALA A 64 10.85 -5.63 -2.67
C ALA A 64 12.27 -6.19 -2.92
N GLY A 65 12.93 -5.72 -3.98
CA GLY A 65 14.32 -6.07 -4.30
C GLY A 65 15.30 -5.65 -3.22
N LEU A 66 15.20 -4.38 -2.78
CA LEU A 66 16.05 -3.83 -1.71
C LEU A 66 15.86 -4.51 -0.35
N CYS A 67 14.66 -5.03 -0.08
CA CYS A 67 14.41 -5.81 1.15
C CYS A 67 15.20 -7.13 1.20
N ARG A 68 15.60 -7.69 0.05
CA ARG A 68 16.40 -8.92 -0.04
C ARG A 68 17.90 -8.68 -0.15
N ASP A 69 18.32 -7.44 -0.37
CA ASP A 69 19.70 -7.11 -0.70
C ASP A 69 20.60 -7.31 0.53
N ALA A 70 21.26 -8.47 0.58
CA ALA A 70 22.18 -8.85 1.64
C ALA A 70 23.46 -8.01 1.64
N ASP A 71 23.78 -7.35 0.52
CA ASP A 71 25.04 -6.61 0.30
C ASP A 71 24.96 -5.15 0.78
N ALA A 72 23.82 -4.73 1.36
CA ALA A 72 23.69 -3.37 1.89
C ALA A 72 24.79 -3.10 2.94
N PRO A 73 25.64 -2.08 2.75
CA PRO A 73 26.87 -1.92 3.53
C PRO A 73 26.65 -1.62 5.03
N ASP A 74 25.48 -1.06 5.38
CA ASP A 74 25.09 -0.74 6.75
C ASP A 74 23.54 -0.68 6.88
N ALA A 75 23.00 -1.05 8.04
CA ALA A 75 21.56 -1.14 8.27
C ALA A 75 20.84 0.23 8.25
N ARG A 76 21.50 1.31 8.67
CA ARG A 76 20.97 2.68 8.56
C ARG A 76 20.93 3.10 7.10
N MET A 77 21.98 2.79 6.34
CA MET A 77 22.00 3.10 4.91
C MET A 77 20.93 2.31 4.14
N ARG A 78 20.71 1.04 4.48
CA ARG A 78 19.61 0.25 3.91
C ARG A 78 18.25 0.92 4.18
N ARG A 79 17.98 1.40 5.41
CA ARG A 79 16.73 2.12 5.71
C ARG A 79 16.60 3.38 4.83
N ALA A 80 17.65 4.18 4.71
CA ALA A 80 17.63 5.38 3.87
C ALA A 80 17.34 5.05 2.39
N MET A 81 17.98 4.01 1.84
CA MET A 81 17.73 3.56 0.48
C MET A 81 16.28 3.06 0.28
N LEU A 82 15.73 2.35 1.26
CA LEU A 82 14.32 1.91 1.25
C LEU A 82 13.36 3.10 1.31
N GLN A 83 13.63 4.09 2.17
CA GLN A 83 12.86 5.34 2.25
C GLN A 83 12.86 6.09 0.91
N ASP A 84 14.05 6.33 0.34
CA ASP A 84 14.19 7.04 -0.93
C ASP A 84 13.48 6.32 -2.08
N THR A 85 13.62 4.98 -2.11
CA THR A 85 12.98 4.15 -3.14
C THR A 85 11.46 4.12 -2.96
N PHE A 86 10.97 4.04 -1.73
CA PHE A 86 9.54 4.11 -1.44
C PHE A 86 8.95 5.46 -1.86
N VAL A 87 9.61 6.58 -1.52
CA VAL A 87 9.13 7.92 -1.91
C VAL A 87 9.06 8.07 -3.43
N GLN A 88 10.11 7.66 -4.16
CA GLN A 88 10.12 7.69 -5.62
C GLN A 88 9.01 6.84 -6.22
N SER A 89 8.89 5.59 -5.77
CA SER A 89 7.89 4.65 -6.28
C SER A 89 6.47 5.12 -5.94
N ARG A 90 6.22 5.61 -4.72
CA ARG A 90 4.92 6.15 -4.31
C ARG A 90 4.47 7.31 -5.17
N ASN A 91 5.38 8.25 -5.47
CA ASN A 91 5.05 9.41 -6.30
C ASN A 91 4.70 8.99 -7.73
N GLU A 92 5.47 8.07 -8.32
CA GLU A 92 5.17 7.52 -9.65
C GLU A 92 3.85 6.74 -9.65
N PHE A 93 3.63 5.92 -8.62
CA PHE A 93 2.42 5.14 -8.40
C PHE A 93 1.18 6.04 -8.37
N LEU A 94 1.13 6.99 -7.42
CA LEU A 94 -0.02 7.88 -7.24
C LEU A 94 -0.28 8.78 -8.45
N ALA A 95 0.76 9.20 -9.17
CA ALA A 95 0.60 9.97 -10.40
C ALA A 95 -0.16 9.18 -11.48
N ARG A 96 0.07 7.86 -11.56
CA ARG A 96 -0.57 7.00 -12.56
C ARG A 96 -1.90 6.41 -12.11
N VAL A 97 -2.07 6.02 -10.85
CA VAL A 97 -3.30 5.37 -10.36
C VAL A 97 -4.30 6.32 -9.74
N GLY A 98 -3.96 7.62 -9.63
CA GLY A 98 -4.77 8.60 -8.93
C GLY A 98 -6.20 8.74 -9.49
N HIS A 99 -6.46 8.37 -10.73
CA HIS A 99 -7.82 8.32 -11.29
C HIS A 99 -8.67 7.20 -10.70
N TYR A 100 -8.10 6.04 -10.33
CA TYR A 100 -8.82 4.98 -9.63
C TYR A 100 -9.23 5.43 -8.23
N LEU A 101 -8.34 6.11 -7.52
CA LEU A 101 -8.55 6.54 -6.14
C LEU A 101 -9.60 7.65 -6.00
N ARG A 102 -9.84 8.43 -7.05
CA ARG A 102 -10.86 9.49 -7.09
C ARG A 102 -12.27 8.97 -7.41
N ALA A 103 -12.36 7.78 -7.97
CA ALA A 103 -13.62 7.20 -8.46
C ALA A 103 -14.42 6.48 -7.37
N VAL A 104 -13.90 6.38 -6.14
CA VAL A 104 -14.65 5.84 -5.00
C VAL A 104 -15.53 6.96 -4.42
N PRO A 105 -16.86 6.90 -4.57
CA PRO A 105 -17.74 7.84 -3.87
C PRO A 105 -17.54 7.65 -2.37
N ALA A 106 -17.37 8.77 -1.64
CA ALA A 106 -17.45 8.77 -0.18
C ALA A 106 -18.73 8.02 0.21
N GLY A 107 -18.57 6.95 1.00
CA GLY A 107 -19.52 5.84 1.11
C GLY A 107 -20.99 6.21 1.02
N GLU A 108 -21.77 5.40 0.30
CA GLU A 108 -23.21 5.44 0.46
C GLU A 108 -23.54 5.31 1.96
N PRO A 109 -24.35 6.21 2.54
CA PRO A 109 -24.80 6.02 3.90
C PRO A 109 -25.56 4.70 3.92
N VAL A 110 -25.10 3.77 4.76
CA VAL A 110 -25.86 2.56 5.12
C VAL A 110 -27.26 3.02 5.46
N ARG A 111 -28.23 2.72 4.59
CA ARG A 111 -29.64 3.00 4.89
C ARG A 111 -29.99 2.11 6.07
N SER A 112 -30.00 2.69 7.26
CA SER A 112 -30.63 2.10 8.43
C SER A 112 -32.07 1.84 8.04
N GLY A 113 -32.38 0.59 7.67
CA GLY A 113 -33.73 0.16 7.42
C GLY A 113 -34.53 0.39 8.70
N THR A 114 -35.43 1.37 8.67
CA THR A 114 -36.47 1.49 9.67
C THR A 114 -37.22 0.16 9.67
N PRO A 115 -37.30 -0.60 10.78
CA PRO A 115 -38.12 -1.79 10.80
C PRO A 115 -39.58 -1.39 10.53
N PRO A 116 -40.34 -2.17 9.76
CA PRO A 116 -41.74 -1.87 9.52
C PRO A 116 -42.46 -1.83 10.86
N GLY A 117 -43.16 -0.72 11.11
CA GLY A 117 -43.96 -0.53 12.31
C GLY A 117 -44.93 -1.69 12.48
N PHE A 118 -44.88 -2.33 13.64
CA PHE A 118 -45.95 -3.21 14.09
C PHE A 118 -47.22 -2.37 14.23
N HIS A 119 -48.13 -2.49 13.27
CA HIS A 119 -49.53 -2.16 13.48
C HIS A 119 -50.18 -3.41 14.08
N LEU A 120 -50.47 -3.36 15.37
CA LEU A 120 -51.35 -4.33 16.02
C LEU A 120 -52.81 -3.92 15.75
N PRO A 121 -53.73 -4.89 15.61
CA PRO A 121 -55.13 -4.69 15.22
C PRO A 121 -55.98 -3.97 16.28
#